data_AF-A0A351E719-F1
#
_entry.id   AF-A0A351E719-F1
#
_cell.length_a   1.000
_cell.length_b   1.000
_cell.length_c   1.000
_cell.angle_alpha   90.00
_cell.angle_beta   90.00
_cell.angle_gamma   90.00
#
_symmetry.space_group_name_H-M   'P 1'
#
loop_
_entity.id
_entity.type
_entity.pdbx_description
1 polymer ?
#
loop_
_entity_poly.entity_id
_entity_poly.type
_entity_poly.pdbx_seq_one_letter_code
_entity_poly.pdbx_strand_id
1 'polypeptide(L)'
;MQRVTASGKGPGHVRIRKERISLTEKRVYTEEEIETLAEKASQNAMEHFKHGLNCGECVLQGFLDLGISDYPKDIVALVSGMGGGMGFTHHTCGAVNAGLVVIGSEKGRRNPYAKPTFDERVDELHHPGTGIYPRHGAYVRDCIREYGTIECRDLCFPFDESTPEGKKERARNCRKIIGFCTKAAVRAALKP
;
A
#
# COMPACT_ATOMS: atom_id res chain seq x y z
N MET A 1 26.94 45.92 -37.18
CA MET A 1 26.56 46.97 -36.21
C MET A 1 26.11 46.30 -34.93
N GLN A 2 26.92 46.43 -33.86
CA GLN A 2 26.57 45.97 -32.51
C GLN A 2 25.48 46.86 -31.92
N ARG A 3 24.49 46.25 -31.27
CA ARG A 3 23.85 46.82 -30.06
C ARG A 3 23.59 45.69 -29.07
N VAL A 4 24.53 45.56 -28.15
CA VAL A 4 24.36 44.85 -26.89
C VAL A 4 23.58 45.79 -25.96
N THR A 5 22.49 45.31 -25.39
CA THR A 5 21.98 45.86 -24.12
C THR A 5 21.85 44.69 -23.15
N ALA A 6 22.70 44.71 -22.12
CA ALA A 6 22.67 43.79 -21.01
C ALA A 6 22.27 44.57 -19.77
N SER A 7 21.17 44.18 -19.11
CA SER A 7 20.89 44.58 -17.73
C SER A 7 20.01 43.54 -17.06
N GLY A 8 20.54 42.86 -16.04
CA GLY A 8 19.78 41.98 -15.15
C GLY A 8 20.56 40.76 -14.69
N LYS A 9 21.39 40.92 -13.66
CA LYS A 9 22.11 39.84 -12.97
C LYS A 9 21.15 39.01 -12.10
N GLY A 10 21.13 37.70 -12.30
CA GLY A 10 20.58 36.70 -11.36
C GLY A 10 21.02 35.30 -11.81
N PRO A 11 21.41 34.39 -10.91
CA PRO A 11 21.93 33.09 -11.30
C PRO A 11 20.81 32.28 -11.95
N GLY A 12 21.00 31.96 -13.23
CA GLY A 12 20.08 31.17 -14.03
C GLY A 12 19.84 29.81 -13.39
N HIS A 13 18.66 29.65 -12.78
CA HIS A 13 18.05 28.34 -12.68
C HIS A 13 17.33 28.07 -13.99
N VAL A 14 18.03 27.44 -14.92
CA VAL A 14 17.37 26.68 -15.99
C VAL A 14 16.52 25.63 -15.28
N ARG A 15 15.23 25.90 -15.09
CA ARG A 15 14.27 24.86 -14.74
C ARG A 15 14.14 23.96 -15.94
N ILE A 16 15.04 22.97 -16.02
CA ILE A 16 14.78 21.77 -16.80
C ILE A 16 13.51 21.19 -16.19
N ARG A 17 12.37 21.41 -16.86
CA ARG A 17 11.16 20.66 -16.57
C ARG A 17 11.55 19.21 -16.83
N LYS A 18 11.85 18.45 -15.78
CA LYS A 18 11.77 17.00 -15.83
C LYS A 18 10.29 16.71 -16.04
N GLU A 19 9.86 16.67 -17.29
CA GLU A 19 8.70 15.91 -17.70
C GLU A 19 8.94 14.48 -17.24
N ARG A 20 8.46 14.18 -16.04
CA ARG A 20 8.51 12.84 -15.50
C ARG A 20 7.24 12.13 -15.94
N ILE A 21 7.39 11.46 -17.09
CA ILE A 21 6.87 10.12 -17.38
C ILE A 21 5.37 10.06 -17.70
N SER A 22 5.12 10.05 -19.02
CA SER A 22 4.32 9.04 -19.74
C SER A 22 3.41 8.19 -18.85
N LEU A 23 2.09 8.32 -19.05
CA LEU A 23 1.11 7.31 -18.65
C LEU A 23 1.45 6.01 -19.38
N THR A 24 2.34 5.19 -18.82
CA THR A 24 2.47 3.80 -19.23
C THR A 24 1.14 3.14 -18.93
N GLU A 25 0.43 2.72 -19.98
CA GLU A 25 -0.75 1.88 -19.85
C GLU A 25 -0.40 0.74 -18.88
N LYS A 26 -1.08 0.69 -17.74
CA LYS A 26 -0.79 -0.33 -16.74
C LYS A 26 -1.10 -1.68 -17.34
N ARG A 27 -0.13 -2.59 -17.29
CA ARG A 27 -0.28 -3.96 -17.76
C ARG A 27 -1.51 -4.58 -17.09
N VAL A 28 -2.37 -5.19 -17.90
CA VAL A 28 -3.44 -6.07 -17.42
C VAL A 28 -2.86 -7.46 -17.24
N TYR A 29 -3.14 -8.07 -16.09
CA TYR A 29 -2.65 -9.41 -15.72
C TYR A 29 -3.78 -10.43 -15.83
N THR A 30 -3.45 -11.65 -16.23
CA THR A 30 -4.41 -12.77 -16.16
C THR A 30 -4.64 -13.18 -14.71
N GLU A 31 -5.71 -13.93 -14.42
CA GLU A 31 -5.98 -14.39 -13.05
C GLU A 31 -4.85 -15.28 -12.49
N GLU A 32 -4.24 -16.12 -13.34
CA GLU A 32 -3.10 -16.96 -12.98
C GLU A 32 -1.85 -16.13 -12.66
N GLU A 33 -1.57 -15.09 -13.45
CA GLU A 33 -0.48 -14.16 -13.19
C GLU A 33 -0.70 -13.40 -11.88
N ILE A 34 -1.93 -12.91 -11.64
CA ILE A 34 -2.30 -12.24 -10.40
C ILE A 34 -2.07 -13.17 -9.21
N GLU A 35 -2.50 -14.42 -9.30
CA GLU A 35 -2.32 -15.40 -8.22
C GLU A 35 -0.84 -15.68 -7.95
N THR A 36 -0.05 -15.85 -9.01
CA THR A 36 1.41 -16.05 -8.92
C THR A 36 2.10 -14.86 -8.25
N LEU A 37 1.76 -13.64 -8.65
CA LEU A 37 2.31 -12.41 -8.08
C LEU A 37 1.87 -12.23 -6.61
N ALA A 38 0.62 -12.52 -6.30
CA ALA A 38 0.08 -12.40 -4.95
C ALA A 38 0.74 -13.39 -3.98
N GLU A 39 0.99 -14.62 -4.43
CA GLU A 39 1.70 -15.63 -3.64
C GLU A 39 3.17 -15.22 -3.43
N LYS A 40 3.84 -14.75 -4.47
CA LYS A 40 5.22 -14.25 -4.37
C LYS A 40 5.33 -13.07 -3.40
N ALA A 41 4.42 -12.09 -3.49
CA ALA A 41 4.41 -10.95 -2.58
C ALA A 41 4.15 -11.36 -1.13
N SER A 42 3.22 -12.31 -0.90
CA SER A 42 2.97 -12.89 0.42
C SER A 42 4.22 -13.50 1.03
N GLN A 43 4.96 -14.30 0.25
CA GLN A 43 6.20 -14.93 0.69
C GLN A 43 7.28 -13.89 1.02
N ASN A 44 7.45 -12.88 0.15
CA ASN A 44 8.38 -11.77 0.39
C ASN A 44 8.02 -11.03 1.69
N ALA A 45 6.74 -10.68 1.90
CA ALA A 45 6.29 -9.96 3.09
C ALA A 45 6.52 -10.77 4.39
N MET A 46 6.26 -12.08 4.36
CA MET A 46 6.54 -12.96 5.50
C MET A 46 8.05 -13.10 5.77
N GLU A 47 8.89 -13.03 4.74
CA GLU A 47 10.35 -13.04 4.88
C GLU A 47 10.84 -11.75 5.53
N HIS A 48 10.39 -10.59 5.07
CA HIS A 48 10.72 -9.29 5.67
C HIS A 48 10.44 -9.23 7.17
N PHE A 49 9.35 -9.84 7.62
CA PHE A 49 9.00 -9.89 9.02
C PHE A 49 10.06 -10.60 9.88
N LYS A 50 10.79 -11.58 9.31
CA LYS A 50 11.90 -12.26 9.99
C LYS A 50 13.12 -11.35 10.16
N HIS A 51 13.23 -10.30 9.35
CA HIS A 51 14.31 -9.31 9.36
C HIS A 51 13.97 -8.06 10.17
N GLY A 52 12.90 -8.09 10.97
CA GLY A 52 12.56 -7.04 11.92
C GLY A 52 11.68 -5.92 11.37
N LEU A 53 11.20 -6.03 10.13
CA LEU A 53 10.21 -5.10 9.59
C LEU A 53 8.87 -5.26 10.32
N ASN A 54 8.16 -4.14 10.50
CA ASN A 54 6.83 -4.18 11.09
C ASN A 54 5.77 -4.59 10.06
N CYS A 55 4.56 -4.91 10.55
CA CYS A 55 3.49 -5.45 9.71
C CYS A 55 3.08 -4.56 8.53
N GLY A 56 3.13 -3.22 8.67
CA GLY A 56 2.84 -2.32 7.56
C GLY A 56 3.96 -2.30 6.51
N GLU A 57 5.21 -2.22 6.97
CA GLU A 57 6.40 -2.26 6.12
C GLU A 57 6.47 -3.56 5.32
N CYS A 58 6.23 -4.71 5.96
CA CYS A 58 6.26 -6.01 5.31
C CYS A 58 5.30 -6.11 4.12
N VAL A 59 4.06 -5.63 4.28
CA VAL A 59 3.03 -5.71 3.23
C VAL A 59 3.42 -4.86 2.02
N LEU A 60 3.82 -3.60 2.26
CA LEU A 60 4.20 -2.71 1.17
C LEU A 60 5.51 -3.17 0.50
N GLN A 61 6.53 -3.53 1.28
CA GLN A 61 7.80 -4.03 0.76
C GLN A 61 7.61 -5.32 -0.06
N GLY A 62 6.80 -6.26 0.43
CA GLY A 62 6.51 -7.50 -0.29
C GLY A 62 5.87 -7.27 -1.66
N PHE A 63 5.02 -6.25 -1.78
CA PHE A 63 4.48 -5.80 -3.08
C PHE A 63 5.54 -5.10 -3.95
N LEU A 64 6.34 -4.20 -3.38
CA LEU A 64 7.38 -3.48 -4.12
C LEU A 64 8.45 -4.42 -4.69
N ASP A 65 8.74 -5.53 -4.01
CA ASP A 65 9.67 -6.56 -4.47
C ASP A 65 9.20 -7.29 -5.74
N LEU A 66 7.92 -7.14 -6.13
CA LEU A 66 7.44 -7.63 -7.41
C LEU A 66 8.03 -6.84 -8.60
N GLY A 67 8.50 -5.60 -8.37
CA GLY A 67 9.07 -4.74 -9.41
C GLY A 67 8.04 -4.24 -10.43
N ILE A 68 6.75 -4.29 -10.11
CA ILE A 68 5.64 -3.87 -10.99
C ILE A 68 5.08 -2.48 -10.64
N SER A 69 5.59 -1.86 -9.58
CA SER A 69 5.16 -0.54 -9.10
C SER A 69 6.15 0.53 -9.56
N ASP A 70 5.62 1.67 -10.00
CA ASP A 70 6.41 2.86 -10.38
C ASP A 70 6.86 3.68 -9.15
N TYR A 71 6.38 3.33 -7.95
CA TYR A 71 6.78 4.03 -6.74
C TYR A 71 8.21 3.68 -6.32
N PRO A 72 8.98 4.67 -5.82
CA PRO A 72 10.33 4.42 -5.32
C PRO A 72 10.29 3.55 -4.05
N LYS A 73 11.35 2.78 -3.79
CA LYS A 73 11.36 1.83 -2.66
C LYS A 73 11.22 2.50 -1.28
N ASP A 74 11.61 3.77 -1.16
CA ASP A 74 11.54 4.54 0.09
C ASP A 74 10.12 4.94 0.51
N ILE A 75 9.08 4.70 -0.32
CA ILE A 75 7.68 4.91 0.11
C ILE A 75 7.27 4.03 1.28
N VAL A 76 8.04 2.97 1.59
CA VAL A 76 7.88 2.17 2.81
C VAL A 76 7.86 3.03 4.08
N ALA A 77 8.56 4.16 4.09
CA ALA A 77 8.56 5.08 5.24
C ALA A 77 7.16 5.61 5.60
N LEU A 78 6.23 5.68 4.62
CA LEU A 78 4.87 6.16 4.83
C LEU A 78 4.01 5.19 5.65
N VAL A 79 4.40 3.91 5.72
CA VAL A 79 3.66 2.87 6.45
C VAL A 79 4.37 2.43 7.73
N SER A 80 5.57 2.93 8.02
CA SER A 80 6.33 2.55 9.22
C SER A 80 5.56 2.81 10.52
N GLY A 81 4.78 3.89 10.58
CA GLY A 81 3.94 4.22 11.74
C GLY A 81 2.73 3.28 11.95
N MET A 82 2.45 2.37 11.02
CA MET A 82 1.28 1.47 11.12
C MET A 82 1.52 0.26 12.03
N GLY A 83 2.77 -0.02 12.38
CA GLY A 83 3.18 -1.15 13.22
C GLY A 83 2.49 -1.17 14.60
N GLY A 84 2.19 -2.36 15.12
CA GLY A 84 1.56 -2.50 16.44
C GLY A 84 0.12 -1.97 16.51
N GLY A 85 -0.55 -1.85 15.37
CA GLY A 85 -1.94 -1.37 15.29
C GLY A 85 -2.07 0.15 15.17
N MET A 86 -1.12 0.81 14.50
CA MET A 86 -0.98 2.27 14.30
C MET A 86 -0.02 3.03 15.23
N GLY A 87 1.11 2.45 15.57
CA GLY A 87 2.09 3.10 16.45
C GLY A 87 1.96 2.54 17.86
N PHE A 88 1.76 1.22 17.93
CA PHE A 88 1.71 0.47 19.19
C PHE A 88 0.55 0.85 20.13
N THR A 89 -0.55 1.37 19.56
CA THR A 89 -1.76 1.73 20.30
C THR A 89 -2.81 0.60 20.32
N HIS A 90 -2.51 -0.52 19.66
CA HIS A 90 -3.36 -1.71 19.59
C HIS A 90 -4.74 -1.46 18.95
N HIS A 91 -4.82 -0.55 17.98
CA HIS A 91 -6.00 -0.35 17.15
C HIS A 91 -5.86 -1.09 15.81
N THR A 92 -6.37 -0.54 14.73
CA THR A 92 -6.43 -1.19 13.42
C THR A 92 -5.08 -1.76 12.95
N CYS A 93 -5.09 -3.03 12.58
CA CYS A 93 -3.92 -3.80 12.19
C CYS A 93 -3.09 -3.12 11.08
N GLY A 94 -1.77 -3.01 11.31
CA GLY A 94 -0.87 -2.36 10.35
C GLY A 94 -0.78 -3.07 9.00
N ALA A 95 -0.92 -4.40 8.97
CA ALA A 95 -0.95 -5.16 7.72
C ALA A 95 -2.21 -4.85 6.88
N VAL A 96 -3.36 -4.64 7.54
CA VAL A 96 -4.61 -4.27 6.88
C VAL A 96 -4.51 -2.85 6.31
N ASN A 97 -3.99 -1.89 7.10
CA ASN A 97 -3.78 -0.52 6.63
C ASN A 97 -2.82 -0.46 5.44
N ALA A 98 -1.69 -1.17 5.49
CA ALA A 98 -0.76 -1.20 4.38
C ALA A 98 -1.32 -1.91 3.14
N GLY A 99 -2.24 -2.88 3.30
CA GLY A 99 -2.95 -3.47 2.17
C GLY A 99 -3.81 -2.46 1.42
N LEU A 100 -4.45 -1.51 2.12
CA LEU A 100 -5.15 -0.40 1.49
C LEU A 100 -4.19 0.50 0.70
N VAL A 101 -2.96 0.70 1.19
CA VAL A 101 -1.92 1.45 0.47
C VAL A 101 -1.51 0.72 -0.80
N VAL A 102 -1.34 -0.60 -0.78
CA VAL A 102 -1.06 -1.42 -1.98
C VAL A 102 -2.19 -1.33 -3.00
N ILE A 103 -3.45 -1.40 -2.56
CA ILE A 103 -4.59 -1.24 -3.50
C ILE A 103 -4.61 0.18 -4.06
N GLY A 104 -4.39 1.19 -3.23
CA GLY A 104 -4.33 2.60 -3.64
C GLY A 104 -3.15 2.92 -4.56
N SER A 105 -2.02 2.20 -4.43
CA SER A 105 -0.90 2.33 -5.35
C SER A 105 -1.32 1.96 -6.77
N GLU A 106 -2.26 1.03 -6.94
CA GLU A 106 -2.73 0.61 -8.25
C GLU A 106 -4.00 1.32 -8.73
N LYS A 107 -4.97 1.48 -7.84
CA LYS A 107 -6.36 1.88 -8.16
C LYS A 107 -6.78 3.22 -7.53
N GLY A 108 -5.88 3.90 -6.83
CA GLY A 108 -6.15 5.19 -6.20
C GLY A 108 -6.14 6.36 -7.20
N ARG A 109 -6.84 7.45 -6.85
CA ARG A 109 -6.82 8.70 -7.64
C ARG A 109 -5.42 9.30 -7.65
N ARG A 110 -4.87 9.50 -8.86
CA ARG A 110 -3.61 10.22 -9.04
C ARG A 110 -3.76 11.73 -8.87
N ASN A 111 -4.92 12.26 -9.23
CA ASN A 111 -5.31 13.63 -9.01
C ASN A 111 -6.76 13.67 -8.48
N PRO A 112 -6.97 13.79 -7.16
CA PRO A 112 -8.31 13.90 -6.57
C PRO A 112 -9.15 15.08 -7.06
N TYR A 113 -8.53 16.06 -7.73
CA TYR A 113 -9.20 17.24 -8.32
C TYR A 113 -9.41 17.12 -9.84
N ALA A 114 -9.15 15.96 -10.46
CA ALA A 114 -9.27 15.80 -11.91
C ALA A 114 -10.70 15.98 -12.43
N LYS A 115 -11.71 15.55 -11.66
CA LYS A 115 -13.13 15.73 -12.02
C LYS A 115 -13.59 17.17 -11.70
N PRO A 116 -14.40 17.80 -12.58
CA PRO A 116 -14.74 19.21 -12.43
C PRO A 116 -15.72 19.47 -11.28
N THR A 117 -16.67 18.58 -11.03
CA THR A 117 -17.71 18.79 -10.01
C THR A 117 -17.47 18.00 -8.71
N PHE A 118 -18.14 18.41 -7.63
CA PHE A 118 -18.16 17.66 -6.38
C PHE A 118 -18.77 16.27 -6.58
N ASP A 119 -19.92 16.19 -7.25
CA ASP A 119 -20.66 14.94 -7.44
C ASP A 119 -19.85 13.90 -8.22
N GLU A 120 -19.14 14.29 -9.28
CA GLU A 120 -18.27 13.37 -10.02
C GLU A 120 -17.06 12.89 -9.20
N ARG A 121 -16.52 13.71 -8.30
CA ARG A 121 -15.42 13.29 -7.39
C ARG A 121 -15.91 12.31 -6.34
N VAL A 122 -17.16 12.46 -5.89
CA VAL A 122 -17.82 11.54 -4.96
C VAL A 122 -18.18 10.24 -5.68
N ASP A 123 -18.71 10.32 -6.90
CA ASP A 123 -19.03 9.15 -7.72
C ASP A 123 -17.77 8.31 -8.01
N GLU A 124 -16.63 8.92 -8.36
CA GLU A 124 -15.36 8.20 -8.53
C GLU A 124 -14.93 7.38 -7.28
N LEU A 125 -15.38 7.78 -6.09
CA LEU A 125 -15.15 7.03 -4.85
C LEU A 125 -16.20 5.95 -4.62
N HIS A 126 -17.47 6.25 -4.86
CA HIS A 126 -18.61 5.45 -4.41
C HIS A 126 -19.27 4.58 -5.49
N HIS A 127 -19.03 4.85 -6.79
CA HIS A 127 -19.76 4.22 -7.89
C HIS A 127 -19.80 2.69 -7.72
N PRO A 128 -20.98 2.06 -7.76
CA PRO A 128 -21.09 0.60 -7.69
C PRO A 128 -20.26 -0.07 -8.80
N GLY A 129 -19.29 -0.91 -8.42
CA GLY A 129 -18.47 -1.70 -9.35
C GLY A 129 -17.16 -1.05 -9.81
N THR A 130 -17.11 0.27 -10.00
CA THR A 130 -15.92 0.98 -10.51
C THR A 130 -15.28 1.92 -9.49
N GLY A 131 -16.01 2.30 -8.44
CA GLY A 131 -15.54 3.21 -7.41
C GLY A 131 -14.40 2.63 -6.57
N ILE A 132 -13.63 3.53 -5.97
CA ILE A 132 -12.48 3.16 -5.13
C ILE A 132 -12.92 2.46 -3.84
N TYR A 133 -13.96 2.94 -3.17
CA TYR A 133 -14.41 2.41 -1.88
C TYR A 133 -14.95 0.98 -1.95
N PRO A 134 -15.78 0.58 -2.94
CA PRO A 134 -16.21 -0.81 -3.07
C PRO A 134 -15.05 -1.81 -3.08
N ARG A 135 -13.96 -1.51 -3.80
CA ARG A 135 -12.76 -2.36 -3.89
C ARG A 135 -12.01 -2.46 -2.57
N HIS A 136 -11.70 -1.32 -1.96
CA HIS A 136 -11.00 -1.28 -0.66
C HIS A 136 -11.85 -1.92 0.44
N GLY A 137 -13.16 -1.68 0.43
CA GLY A 137 -14.10 -2.28 1.36
C GLY A 137 -14.23 -3.78 1.19
N ALA A 138 -14.16 -4.31 -0.04
CA ALA A 138 -14.16 -5.75 -0.28
C ALA A 138 -12.93 -6.42 0.36
N TYR A 139 -11.74 -5.82 0.16
CA TYR A 139 -10.52 -6.28 0.83
C TYR A 139 -10.64 -6.28 2.36
N VAL A 140 -11.15 -5.20 2.97
CA VAL A 140 -11.33 -5.14 4.43
C VAL A 140 -12.32 -6.21 4.91
N ARG A 141 -13.43 -6.41 4.19
CA ARG A 141 -14.39 -7.48 4.51
C ARG A 141 -13.78 -8.87 4.38
N ASP A 142 -12.84 -9.08 3.45
CA ASP A 142 -12.10 -10.33 3.33
C ASP A 142 -11.18 -10.57 4.53
N CYS A 143 -10.48 -9.54 5.00
CA CYS A 143 -9.68 -9.61 6.23
C CYS A 143 -10.55 -9.94 7.46
N ILE A 144 -11.70 -9.26 7.61
CA ILE A 144 -12.65 -9.53 8.71
C ILE A 144 -13.22 -10.94 8.61
N ARG A 145 -13.55 -11.41 7.39
CA ARG A 145 -14.10 -12.76 7.20
C ARG A 145 -13.08 -13.84 7.58
N GLU A 146 -11.80 -13.64 7.25
CA GLU A 146 -10.74 -14.60 7.58
C GLU A 146 -10.41 -14.61 9.08
N TYR A 147 -10.28 -13.43 9.70
CA TYR A 147 -9.74 -13.31 11.06
C TYR A 147 -10.76 -12.89 12.13
N GLY A 148 -12.01 -12.64 11.75
CA GLY A 148 -13.09 -12.17 12.64
C GLY A 148 -13.02 -10.69 13.02
N THR A 149 -11.85 -10.07 12.96
CA THR A 149 -11.61 -8.66 13.32
C THR A 149 -10.39 -8.10 12.58
N ILE A 150 -10.25 -6.78 12.55
CA ILE A 150 -9.05 -6.08 12.09
C ILE A 150 -8.38 -5.27 13.20
N GLU A 151 -8.93 -5.31 14.42
CA GLU A 151 -8.33 -4.65 15.57
C GLU A 151 -7.13 -5.46 16.06
N CYS A 152 -5.95 -4.84 16.07
CA CYS A 152 -4.69 -5.50 16.43
C CYS A 152 -4.72 -6.06 17.85
N ARG A 153 -5.42 -5.38 18.77
CA ARG A 153 -5.67 -5.88 20.12
C ARG A 153 -6.32 -7.24 20.10
N ASP A 154 -7.45 -7.37 19.41
CA ASP A 154 -8.26 -8.58 19.41
C ASP A 154 -7.54 -9.72 18.65
N LEU A 155 -6.86 -9.38 17.55
CA LEU A 155 -6.01 -10.32 16.80
C LEU A 155 -4.86 -10.88 17.63
N CYS A 156 -4.41 -10.14 18.65
CA CYS A 156 -3.29 -10.54 19.52
C CYS A 156 -3.72 -10.95 20.93
N PHE A 157 -4.99 -10.75 21.30
CA PHE A 157 -5.54 -10.99 22.63
C PHE A 157 -5.24 -12.40 23.19
N PRO A 158 -5.28 -13.48 22.38
CA PRO A 158 -5.01 -14.82 22.88
C PRO A 158 -3.56 -15.09 23.35
N PHE A 159 -2.60 -14.18 23.09
CA PHE A 159 -1.18 -14.43 23.35
C PHE A 159 -0.67 -13.65 24.56
N ASP A 160 0.00 -14.34 25.49
CA ASP A 160 0.59 -13.72 26.67
C ASP A 160 1.90 -12.98 26.34
N GLU A 161 1.79 -11.69 26.04
CA GLU A 161 2.94 -10.83 25.72
C GLU A 161 3.86 -10.56 26.92
N SER A 162 3.53 -11.00 28.15
CA SER A 162 4.44 -10.90 29.30
C SER A 162 5.54 -11.97 29.26
N THR A 163 5.34 -13.06 28.52
CA THR A 163 6.30 -14.17 28.42
C THR A 163 7.06 -14.16 27.08
N PRO A 164 8.29 -14.69 27.05
CA PRO A 164 9.02 -14.87 25.80
C PRO A 164 8.28 -15.76 24.79
N GLU A 165 7.54 -16.78 25.24
CA GLU A 165 6.86 -17.70 24.33
C GLU A 165 5.59 -17.07 23.75
N GLY A 166 4.77 -16.37 24.54
CA GLY A 166 3.59 -15.67 24.01
C GLY A 166 3.96 -14.54 23.04
N LYS A 167 5.10 -13.84 23.24
CA LYS A 167 5.65 -12.92 22.23
C LYS A 167 5.97 -13.61 20.90
N LYS A 168 6.54 -14.83 20.93
CA LYS A 168 6.80 -15.61 19.72
C LYS A 168 5.52 -16.08 19.06
N GLU A 169 4.52 -16.52 19.83
CA GLU A 169 3.22 -16.94 19.31
C GLU A 169 2.48 -15.79 18.63
N ARG A 170 2.45 -14.62 19.26
CA ARG A 170 1.96 -13.38 18.64
C ARG A 170 2.70 -13.08 17.35
N ALA A 171 4.03 -13.13 17.34
CA ALA A 171 4.82 -12.89 16.13
C ALA A 171 4.48 -13.91 15.02
N ARG A 172 4.32 -15.20 15.34
CA ARG A 172 3.89 -16.22 14.38
C ARG A 172 2.50 -15.92 13.82
N ASN A 173 1.57 -15.44 14.65
CA ASN A 173 0.24 -15.02 14.21
C ASN A 173 0.30 -13.78 13.30
N CYS A 174 1.00 -12.73 13.71
CA CYS A 174 1.21 -11.54 12.89
C CYS A 174 1.81 -11.89 11.53
N ARG A 175 2.77 -12.80 11.47
CA ARG A 175 3.36 -13.25 10.20
C ARG A 175 2.34 -13.88 9.25
N LYS A 176 1.41 -14.70 9.77
CA LYS A 176 0.31 -15.28 8.96
C LYS A 176 -0.61 -14.19 8.41
N ILE A 177 -1.00 -13.24 9.27
CA ILE A 177 -1.84 -12.10 8.89
C ILE A 177 -1.16 -11.24 7.84
N ILE A 178 0.15 -10.98 7.96
CA ILE A 178 0.94 -10.25 6.96
C ILE A 178 0.88 -10.96 5.60
N GLY A 179 1.12 -12.26 5.55
CA GLY A 179 1.04 -13.04 4.30
C GLY A 179 -0.35 -12.95 3.67
N PHE A 180 -1.41 -13.21 4.45
CA PHE A 180 -2.78 -13.10 3.96
C PHE A 180 -3.11 -11.70 3.44
N CYS A 181 -2.83 -10.66 4.23
CA CYS A 181 -3.14 -9.28 3.88
C CYS A 181 -2.41 -8.85 2.61
N THR A 182 -1.15 -9.23 2.46
CA THR A 182 -0.37 -8.96 1.26
C THR A 182 -1.00 -9.65 0.06
N LYS A 183 -1.31 -10.95 0.17
CA LYS A 183 -1.91 -11.73 -0.91
C LYS A 183 -3.25 -11.13 -1.37
N ALA A 184 -4.13 -10.85 -0.42
CA ALA A 184 -5.44 -10.28 -0.70
C ALA A 184 -5.33 -8.85 -1.29
N ALA A 185 -4.40 -8.04 -0.81
CA ALA A 185 -4.17 -6.69 -1.33
C ALA A 185 -3.65 -6.72 -2.77
N VAL A 186 -2.69 -7.59 -3.10
CA VAL A 186 -2.17 -7.72 -4.48
C VAL A 186 -3.27 -8.18 -5.44
N ARG A 187 -4.09 -9.17 -5.04
CA ARG A 187 -5.27 -9.56 -5.84
C ARG A 187 -6.20 -8.39 -6.10
N ALA A 188 -6.53 -7.62 -5.06
CA ALA A 188 -7.40 -6.46 -5.19
C ALA A 188 -6.75 -5.33 -6.01
N ALA A 189 -5.44 -5.14 -5.93
CA ALA A 189 -4.69 -4.12 -6.65
C ALA A 189 -4.61 -4.42 -8.16
N LEU A 190 -4.41 -5.69 -8.55
CA LEU A 190 -4.16 -6.06 -9.95
C LEU A 190 -5.41 -6.50 -10.71
N LYS A 191 -6.49 -6.91 -10.02
CA LYS A 191 -7.78 -7.18 -10.70
C LYS A 191 -8.26 -5.95 -11.47
N PRO A 192 -8.74 -6.07 -12.71
CA PRO A 192 -9.27 -4.97 -13.51
C PRO A 192 -10.22 -4.08 -12.71
#